data_AF-A0A6P1R706-F1
#
_entry.id   AF-A0A6P1R706-F1
#
_cell.length_a   1.000
_cell.length_b   1.000
_cell.length_c   1.000
_cell.angle_alpha   90.00
_cell.angle_beta   90.00
_cell.angle_gamma   90.00
#
_symmetry.space_group_name_H-M   'P 1'
#
loop_
_entity.id
_entity.type
_entity.pdbx_description
1 polymer ?
#
loop_
_entity_poly.entity_id
_entity_poly.type
_entity_poly.pdbx_seq_one_letter_code
_entity_poly.pdbx_strand_id
1 'polypeptide(L)' 'MPIDDKAAAILKKRTLTNLYNERPTWLANVHAEVDAAVAEAYGWPADISEEDALARLFALNQERAARDDLI' A
#
# COMPACT_ATOMS: atom_id res chain seq x y z
N MET A 1 16.79 -22.38 -13.00
CA MET A 1 15.87 -22.45 -14.16
C MET A 1 14.73 -23.41 -13.84
N PRO A 2 13.53 -23.30 -14.46
CA PRO A 2 12.41 -24.21 -14.22
C PRO A 2 12.80 -25.68 -14.48
N ILE A 3 12.21 -26.60 -13.71
CA ILE A 3 12.50 -28.05 -13.79
C ILE A 3 11.89 -28.72 -15.04
N ASP A 4 10.80 -28.15 -15.57
CA ASP A 4 10.12 -28.59 -16.79
C ASP A 4 9.26 -27.46 -17.38
N ASP A 5 8.63 -27.73 -18.54
CA ASP A 5 7.78 -26.77 -19.27
C ASP A 5 6.51 -26.38 -18.51
N LYS A 6 5.95 -27.28 -17.69
CA LYS A 6 4.76 -26.99 -16.87
C LYS A 6 5.13 -26.01 -15.75
N ALA A 7 6.26 -26.23 -15.09
CA ALA A 7 6.82 -25.33 -14.10
C ALA A 7 7.15 -23.98 -14.72
N ALA A 8 7.69 -23.95 -15.95
CA ALA A 8 7.93 -22.70 -16.68
C ALA A 8 6.64 -21.91 -16.93
N ALA A 9 5.56 -22.59 -17.34
CA ALA A 9 4.26 -21.97 -17.56
C ALA A 9 3.63 -21.41 -16.26
N ILE A 10 3.78 -22.11 -15.13
CA ILE A 10 3.32 -21.63 -13.82
C ILE A 10 4.14 -20.40 -13.39
N LEU A 11 5.47 -20.46 -13.53
CA LEU A 11 6.36 -19.37 -13.13
C LEU A 11 6.07 -18.08 -13.90
N LYS A 12 5.76 -18.19 -15.20
CA LYS A 12 5.37 -17.04 -16.04
C LYS A 12 4.16 -16.28 -15.51
N LYS A 13 3.26 -16.95 -14.77
CA LYS A 13 2.08 -16.31 -14.16
C LYS A 13 2.38 -15.64 -12.81
N ARG A 14 3.53 -15.88 -12.19
CA ARG A 14 3.90 -15.28 -10.89
C ARG A 14 4.46 -13.87 -11.07
N THR A 15 3.61 -12.96 -11.51
CA THR A 15 3.91 -11.53 -11.62
C THR A 15 3.28 -10.78 -10.45
N LEU A 16 3.82 -9.61 -10.08
CA LEU A 16 3.19 -8.75 -9.09
C LEU A 16 1.76 -8.40 -9.51
N THR A 17 1.54 -8.03 -10.77
CA THR A 17 0.20 -7.75 -11.29
C THR A 17 -0.79 -8.90 -11.02
N ASN A 18 -0.40 -10.15 -11.31
CA ASN A 18 -1.29 -11.28 -11.05
C ASN A 18 -1.49 -11.53 -9.56
N LEU A 19 -0.45 -11.40 -8.74
CA LEU A 19 -0.54 -11.55 -7.29
C LEU A 19 -1.47 -10.51 -6.66
N TYR A 20 -1.35 -9.25 -7.07
CA TYR A 20 -2.19 -8.15 -6.58
C TYR A 20 -3.63 -8.22 -7.11
N ASN A 21 -3.84 -8.79 -8.31
CA ASN A 21 -5.18 -9.06 -8.84
C ASN A 21 -5.88 -10.21 -8.10
N GLU A 22 -5.15 -11.30 -7.81
CA GLU A 22 -5.67 -12.44 -7.05
C GLU A 22 -5.93 -12.07 -5.58
N ARG A 23 -5.09 -11.18 -5.02
CA ARG A 23 -5.16 -10.65 -3.65
C ARG A 23 -5.45 -11.74 -2.60
N PRO A 24 -4.59 -12.76 -2.46
CA PRO A 24 -4.78 -13.84 -1.50
C PRO A 24 -4.85 -13.29 -0.06
N THR A 25 -5.53 -14.02 0.83
CA THR A 25 -5.79 -13.58 2.22
C THR A 25 -4.54 -13.16 2.98
N TRP A 26 -3.42 -13.88 2.83
CA TRP A 26 -2.17 -13.51 3.49
C TRP A 26 -1.66 -12.12 3.05
N LEU A 27 -1.83 -11.77 1.77
CA LEU A 27 -1.41 -10.47 1.25
C LEU A 27 -2.33 -9.37 1.78
N ALA A 28 -3.64 -9.62 1.79
CA ALA A 28 -4.61 -8.70 2.36
C ALA A 28 -4.33 -8.42 3.86
N ASN A 29 -4.00 -9.45 4.63
CA ASN A 29 -3.67 -9.31 6.05
C ASN A 29 -2.40 -8.48 6.26
N VAL A 30 -1.34 -8.74 5.50
CA VAL A 30 -0.09 -7.95 5.58
C VAL A 30 -0.36 -6.48 5.22
N HIS A 31 -1.19 -6.22 4.22
CA HIS A 31 -1.59 -4.85 3.89
C HIS A 31 -2.36 -4.19 5.04
N ALA A 32 -3.30 -4.89 5.68
CA ALA A 32 -4.05 -4.35 6.82
C ALA A 32 -3.14 -4.04 8.02
N GLU A 33 -2.12 -4.87 8.29
CA GLU A 33 -1.12 -4.59 9.33
C GLU A 33 -0.31 -3.33 9.01
N VAL A 34 0.10 -3.16 7.76
CA VAL A 34 0.83 -1.97 7.29
C VAL A 34 -0.07 -0.73 7.39
N ASP A 35 -1.32 -0.80 6.95
CA ASP A 35 -2.25 0.32 6.97
C ASP A 35 -2.52 0.79 8.42
N ALA A 36 -2.70 -0.14 9.36
CA ALA A 36 -2.87 0.17 10.77
C ALA A 36 -1.62 0.85 11.38
N ALA A 37 -0.42 0.35 11.08
CA ALA A 37 0.82 0.94 11.56
C ALA A 37 1.06 2.35 10.98
N VAL A 38 0.70 2.57 9.71
CA VAL A 38 0.75 3.88 9.07
C VAL A 38 -0.24 4.84 9.72
N ALA A 39 -1.50 4.42 9.93
CA ALA A 39 -2.50 5.23 10.61
C ALA A 39 -2.03 5.63 12.01
N GLU A 40 -1.47 4.69 12.79
CA GLU A 40 -0.89 4.97 14.11
C GLU A 40 0.24 6.02 14.03
N ALA A 41 1.15 5.91 13.06
CA ALA A 41 2.25 6.86 12.90
C ALA A 41 1.78 8.29 12.59
N TYR A 42 0.63 8.43 11.93
CA TYR A 42 -0.04 9.71 11.69
C TYR A 42 -1.00 10.13 12.81
N GLY A 43 -1.19 9.30 13.84
CA GLY A 43 -2.12 9.54 14.94
C GLY A 43 -3.60 9.43 14.52
N TRP A 44 -3.90 8.61 13.52
CA TRP A 44 -5.25 8.40 12.98
C TRP A 44 -5.86 7.09 13.46
N PRO A 45 -7.20 6.97 13.46
CA PRO A 45 -7.87 5.69 13.63
C PRO A 45 -7.41 4.67 12.58
N ALA A 46 -7.25 3.41 12.97
CA ALA A 46 -6.86 2.34 12.04
C ALA A 46 -7.92 2.05 10.96
N ASP A 47 -9.17 2.46 11.20
CA ASP A 47 -10.31 2.37 10.29
C ASP A 47 -10.64 3.71 9.60
N ILE A 48 -9.67 4.64 9.55
CA ILE A 48 -9.83 5.91 8.83
C ILE A 48 -10.26 5.67 7.37
N SER A 49 -11.24 6.45 6.91
CA SER A 49 -11.68 6.38 5.53
C SER A 49 -10.60 6.89 4.58
N GLU A 50 -10.57 6.37 3.35
CA GLU A 50 -9.64 6.86 2.32
C GLU A 50 -9.81 8.36 2.08
N GLU A 51 -11.04 8.85 2.04
CA GLU A 51 -11.36 10.27 1.84
C GLU A 51 -10.79 11.15 2.98
N ASP A 52 -10.96 10.72 4.24
CA ASP A 52 -10.44 11.45 5.40
C ASP A 52 -8.90 11.44 5.43
N ALA A 53 -8.28 10.28 5.13
CA ALA A 53 -6.84 10.16 5.04
C ALA A 53 -6.27 11.09 3.96
N LEU A 54 -6.88 11.11 2.78
CA LEU A 54 -6.47 11.99 1.68
C LEU A 54 -6.63 13.47 2.04
N ALA A 55 -7.74 13.87 2.66
CA ALA A 55 -7.97 15.25 3.07
C ALA A 55 -6.92 15.72 4.10
N ARG A 56 -6.59 14.88 5.08
CA ARG A 56 -5.58 15.17 6.10
C ARG A 56 -4.17 15.25 5.50
N LEU A 57 -3.81 14.32 4.62
CA LEU A 57 -2.53 14.36 3.89
C LEU A 57 -2.41 15.63 3.05
N PHE A 58 -3.49 16.02 2.37
CA PHE A 58 -3.51 17.22 1.55
C PHE A 58 -3.27 18.49 2.38
N ALA A 59 -3.95 18.64 3.53
CA ALA A 59 -3.71 19.74 4.45
C ALA A 59 -2.26 19.78 4.95
N LEU A 60 -1.74 18.64 5.40
CA LEU A 60 -0.35 18.51 5.88
C LEU A 60 0.67 18.90 4.80
N ASN A 61 0.43 18.50 3.55
CA ASN A 61 1.31 18.84 2.45
C ASN A 61 1.26 20.34 2.10
N GLN A 62 0.11 21.00 2.21
CA GLN A 62 0.01 22.46 2.04
C GLN A 62 0.80 23.21 3.12
N GLU A 63 0.72 22.77 4.38
CA GLU A 63 1.51 23.37 5.47
C GLU A 63 3.01 23.21 5.25
N ARG A 64 3.45 22.03 4.78
CA ARG A 64 4.85 21.76 4.45
C ARG A 64 5.33 22.65 3.30
N ALA A 65 4.56 22.73 2.22
CA ALA A 65 4.89 23.59 1.08
C ALA A 65 5.02 25.07 1.49
N ALA A 66 4.07 25.58 2.28
CA ALA A 66 4.11 26.96 2.76
C ALA A 66 5.33 27.26 3.66
N ARG A 67 5.80 26.26 4.42
CA ARG A 67 7.01 26.38 5.24
C ARG A 67 8.28 26.36 4.40
N ASP A 68 8.33 25.50 3.37
CA ASP A 68 9.48 25.37 2.48
C ASP A 68 9.67 26.64 1.63
N ASP A 69 8.57 27.31 1.24
CA ASP A 69 8.60 28.61 0.55
C ASP A 69 9.11 29.77 1.43
N LEU A 70 9.23 29.56 2.75
CA LEU A 70 9.63 30.56 3.74
C LEU A 70 11.13 30.53 4.08
N ILE A 71 11.89 29.60 3.48
CA ILE A 71 13.34 29.37 3.71
C ILE A 71 14.11 29.70 2.43
#